data_AF-A0A5C4WZT1-F1
#
_entry.id   AF-A0A5C4WZT1-F1
#
_cell.length_a   1.000
_cell.length_b   1.000
_cell.length_c   1.000
_cell.angle_alpha   90.00
_cell.angle_beta   90.00
_cell.angle_gamma   90.00
#
_symmetry.space_group_name_H-M   'P 1'
#
loop_
_entity.id
_entity.type
_entity.pdbx_description
1 polymer ?
#
loop_
_entity_poly.entity_id
_entity_poly.type
_entity_poly.pdbx_seq_one_letter_code
_entity_poly.pdbx_strand_id
1 'polypeptide(L)'
;GRNWFQLYLMRQREISYALVQRAAAAGFDTLFFTVDTPVAGARLRDKRNGFSIPPQLTLPTVLDAATRPWWWYDFLTTPKLEFASLTATGGTVGDLLDMAMDPTISFADLTVIRDMWPGKLA
;
A
#
# COMPACT_ATOMS: atom_id res chain seq x y z
N GLY A 1 19.18 0.69 -11.72
CA GLY A 1 18.67 2.08 -11.76
C GLY A 1 18.65 2.64 -10.35
N ARG A 2 18.41 3.95 -10.17
CA ARG A 2 18.17 4.51 -8.83
C ARG A 2 16.74 4.17 -8.40
N ASN A 3 16.60 3.47 -7.29
CA ASN A 3 15.31 3.05 -6.75
C ASN A 3 14.98 3.89 -5.53
N TRP A 4 13.73 4.34 -5.45
CA TRP A 4 13.20 5.11 -4.33
C TRP A 4 12.09 4.32 -3.66
N PHE A 5 12.02 4.43 -2.33
CA PHE A 5 11.01 3.74 -1.54
C PHE A 5 10.12 4.76 -0.85
N GLN A 6 8.81 4.62 -1.01
CA GLN A 6 7.82 5.43 -0.30
C GLN A 6 7.30 4.66 0.90
N LEU A 7 7.41 5.26 2.08
CA LEU A 7 6.95 4.69 3.35
C LEU A 7 5.78 5.50 3.91
N TYR A 8 4.72 4.77 4.25
CA TYR A 8 3.68 5.21 5.17
C TYR A 8 3.94 4.57 6.54
N LEU A 9 3.87 5.35 7.61
CA LEU A 9 3.95 4.82 8.97
C LEU A 9 2.64 4.10 9.29
N MET A 10 2.74 2.79 9.37
CA MET A 10 1.64 1.93 9.76
C MET A 10 1.48 1.97 11.27
N ARG A 11 0.27 1.68 11.75
CA ARG A 11 -0.04 1.63 13.18
C ARG A 11 0.87 0.65 13.94
N GLN A 12 1.27 -0.42 13.27
CA GLN A 12 2.30 -1.34 13.76
C GLN A 12 3.67 -0.87 13.24
N ARG A 13 4.36 -0.08 14.06
CA ARG A 13 5.67 0.53 13.72
C ARG A 13 6.71 -0.50 13.29
N GLU A 14 6.69 -1.69 13.90
CA GLU A 14 7.58 -2.81 13.57
C GLU A 14 7.49 -3.22 12.09
N ILE A 15 6.30 -3.18 11.49
CA ILE A 15 6.11 -3.49 10.06
C ILE A 15 6.80 -2.42 9.21
N SER A 16 6.59 -1.13 9.54
CA SER A 16 7.24 -0.02 8.84
C SER A 16 8.76 -0.10 8.95
N TYR A 17 9.30 -0.41 10.13
CA TYR A 17 10.74 -0.55 10.35
C TYR A 17 11.34 -1.73 9.59
N ALA A 18 10.65 -2.87 9.57
CA ALA A 18 11.06 -4.02 8.76
C ALA A 18 11.08 -3.69 7.25
N LEU A 19 10.12 -2.90 6.76
CA LEU A 19 10.11 -2.42 5.37
C LEU A 19 11.28 -1.49 5.06
N VAL A 20 11.62 -0.57 5.98
CA VAL A 20 12.79 0.32 5.86
C VAL A 20 14.08 -0.50 5.78
N GLN A 21 14.26 -1.49 6.66
CA GLN A 21 15.43 -2.36 6.63
C GLN A 21 15.52 -3.17 5.33
N ARG A 22 14.39 -3.71 4.84
CA ARG A 22 14.34 -4.42 3.56
C ARG A 22 14.68 -3.51 2.39
N ALA A 23 14.21 -2.27 2.38
CA ALA A 23 14.53 -1.29 1.34
C ALA A 23 16.02 -0.92 1.37
N ALA A 24 16.60 -0.72 2.56
CA ALA A 24 18.03 -0.45 2.70
C ALA A 24 18.88 -1.63 2.20
N ALA A 25 18.53 -2.86 2.60
CA ALA A 25 19.21 -4.08 2.16
C ALA A 25 19.08 -4.32 0.63
N ALA A 26 17.98 -3.88 0.02
CA ALA A 26 17.76 -3.96 -1.41
C ALA A 26 18.45 -2.84 -2.23
N GLY A 27 19.23 -1.96 -1.58
CA GLY A 27 20.04 -0.94 -2.25
C GLY A 27 19.25 0.28 -2.72
N PHE A 28 18.15 0.62 -2.06
CA PHE A 28 17.41 1.85 -2.32
C PHE A 28 18.17 3.06 -1.80
N ASP A 29 18.17 4.16 -2.57
CA ASP A 29 18.99 5.36 -2.31
C ASP A 29 18.21 6.45 -1.54
N THR A 30 16.90 6.55 -1.79
CA THR A 30 16.03 7.57 -1.21
C THR A 30 14.81 6.94 -0.55
N LEU A 31 14.52 7.37 0.68
CA LEU A 31 13.30 7.07 1.41
C LEU A 31 12.41 8.32 1.45
N PHE A 32 11.17 8.20 0.98
CA PHE A 32 10.15 9.22 1.08
C PHE A 32 9.23 8.91 2.27
N PHE A 33 9.21 9.79 3.25
CA PHE A 33 8.40 9.65 4.45
C PHE A 33 7.08 10.41 4.29
N THR A 34 5.98 9.70 4.08
CA THR A 34 4.68 10.32 3.80
C THR A 34 3.86 10.47 5.09
N VAL A 35 3.62 11.72 5.51
CA VAL A 35 2.84 12.06 6.73
C VAL A 35 1.39 12.47 6.46
N ASP A 36 1.03 12.70 5.20
CA ASP A 36 -0.19 13.44 4.83
C ASP A 36 -1.46 12.58 4.74
N THR A 37 -1.39 11.30 5.14
CA THR A 37 -2.55 10.39 5.14
C THR A 37 -2.78 9.77 6.52
N PRO A 38 -3.20 10.55 7.53
CA PRO A 38 -3.54 10.01 8.85
C PRO A 38 -4.85 9.20 8.85
N VAL A 39 -5.70 9.37 7.81
CA VAL A 39 -6.99 8.69 7.67
C VAL A 39 -7.17 8.27 6.23
N ALA A 40 -7.59 7.03 6.00
CA ALA A 40 -8.04 6.59 4.67
C ALA A 40 -9.23 7.48 4.24
N GLY A 41 -9.01 8.34 3.25
CA GLY A 41 -10.08 9.18 2.72
C GLY A 41 -11.27 8.31 2.31
N ALA A 42 -12.50 8.72 2.67
CA ALA A 42 -13.70 7.94 2.41
C ALA A 42 -13.94 7.81 0.90
N ARG A 43 -13.37 6.78 0.27
CA ARG A 43 -13.57 6.46 -1.15
C ARG A 43 -14.93 5.78 -1.32
N LEU A 44 -15.99 6.57 -1.20
CA LEU A 44 -17.39 6.11 -1.34
C LEU A 44 -17.64 5.42 -2.70
N ARG A 45 -16.90 5.84 -3.74
CA ARG A 45 -16.92 5.20 -5.07
C ARG A 45 -16.35 3.77 -5.05
N ASP A 46 -15.26 3.55 -4.34
CA ASP A 46 -14.60 2.23 -4.25
C ASP A 46 -15.46 1.27 -3.41
N LYS A 47 -16.09 1.79 -2.34
CA LYS A 47 -17.09 1.06 -1.55
C LYS A 47 -18.35 0.72 -2.38
N ARG A 48 -18.83 1.65 -3.22
CA ARG A 48 -19.99 1.44 -4.10
C ARG A 48 -19.71 0.42 -5.21
N ASN A 49 -18.47 0.35 -5.69
CA ASN A 49 -18.06 -0.53 -6.79
C ASN A 49 -17.48 -1.88 -6.33
N GLY A 50 -17.45 -2.15 -5.02
CA GLY A 50 -16.96 -3.42 -4.48
C GLY A 50 -15.45 -3.63 -4.69
N PHE A 51 -14.66 -2.55 -4.70
CA PHE A 51 -13.20 -2.64 -4.86
C PHE A 51 -12.56 -3.21 -3.59
N SER A 52 -12.57 -4.54 -3.47
CA SER A 52 -11.84 -5.33 -2.48
C SER A 52 -10.67 -6.07 -3.12
N ILE A 53 -9.80 -6.65 -2.31
CA ILE A 53 -8.80 -7.64 -2.76
C ILE A 53 -9.17 -8.94 -2.05
N PRO A 54 -9.55 -10.00 -2.78
CA PRO A 54 -9.80 -10.04 -4.22
C PRO A 54 -11.01 -9.17 -4.62
N PRO A 55 -11.05 -8.63 -5.86
CA PRO A 55 -12.15 -7.78 -6.34
C PRO A 55 -13.48 -8.52 -6.33
N GLN A 56 -14.50 -7.93 -5.70
CA GLN A 56 -15.86 -8.44 -5.80
C GLN A 56 -16.44 -8.04 -7.16
N LEU A 57 -16.64 -9.03 -8.02
CA LEU A 57 -17.29 -8.85 -9.30
C LEU A 57 -18.78 -8.59 -9.08
N THR A 58 -19.17 -7.33 -8.93
CA THR A 58 -20.58 -6.94 -8.91
C THR A 58 -21.13 -6.86 -10.34
N LEU A 59 -22.42 -7.16 -10.52
CA LEU A 59 -23.12 -7.09 -11.82
C LEU A 59 -22.85 -5.78 -12.60
N PRO A 60 -22.87 -4.59 -11.97
CA PRO A 60 -22.51 -3.33 -12.65
C PRO A 60 -21.06 -3.30 -13.14
N THR A 61 -20.12 -3.81 -12.35
CA THR A 61 -18.69 -3.88 -12.72
C THR A 61 -18.47 -4.83 -13.89
N VAL A 62 -19.18 -5.97 -13.92
CA VAL A 62 -19.10 -6.94 -15.02
C VAL A 62 -19.64 -6.36 -16.32
N LEU A 63 -20.76 -5.64 -16.28
CA LEU A 63 -21.34 -4.99 -17.46
C LEU A 63 -20.44 -3.88 -18.02
N ASP A 64 -19.81 -3.07 -17.16
CA ASP A 64 -18.85 -2.05 -17.56
C ASP A 64 -17.57 -2.67 -18.16
N ALA A 65 -17.05 -3.73 -17.53
CA ALA A 65 -15.88 -4.46 -17.99
C ALA A 65 -16.16 -5.32 -19.24
N ALA A 66 -17.40 -5.72 -19.52
CA ALA A 66 -17.76 -6.56 -20.67
C ALA A 66 -17.39 -5.90 -22.02
N THR A 67 -17.38 -4.57 -22.07
CA THR A 67 -16.95 -3.81 -23.27
C THR A 67 -15.44 -3.77 -23.46
N ARG A 68 -14.65 -4.30 -22.51
CA ARG A 68 -13.17 -4.24 -22.49
C ARG A 68 -12.56 -5.65 -22.59
N PRO A 69 -12.52 -6.26 -23.78
CA PRO A 69 -12.07 -7.65 -23.96
C PRO A 69 -10.62 -7.88 -23.50
N TRP A 70 -9.72 -6.90 -23.69
CA TRP A 70 -8.33 -7.00 -23.24
C TRP A 70 -8.20 -7.03 -21.71
N TRP A 71 -9.08 -6.33 -20.99
CA TRP A 71 -9.09 -6.35 -19.53
C TRP A 71 -9.46 -7.73 -18.98
N TRP A 72 -10.40 -8.43 -19.62
CA TRP A 72 -10.76 -9.81 -19.25
C TRP A 72 -9.63 -10.81 -19.53
N TYR A 73 -8.93 -10.64 -20.65
CA TYR A 73 -7.76 -11.44 -20.95
C TYR A 73 -6.71 -11.28 -19.84
N ASP A 74 -6.35 -10.05 -19.48
CA ASP A 74 -5.40 -9.79 -18.40
C ASP A 74 -5.91 -10.31 -17.05
N PHE A 75 -7.19 -10.12 -16.74
CA PHE A 75 -7.79 -10.58 -15.49
C PHE A 75 -7.78 -12.11 -15.32
N LEU A 76 -7.97 -12.86 -16.41
CA LEU A 76 -8.00 -14.33 -16.39
C LEU A 76 -6.61 -14.97 -16.53
N THR A 77 -5.65 -14.28 -17.15
CA THR A 77 -4.33 -14.83 -17.45
C THR A 77 -3.23 -14.33 -16.50
N THR A 78 -3.44 -13.21 -15.81
CA THR A 78 -2.47 -12.62 -14.88
C THR A 78 -2.70 -13.14 -13.45
N PRO A 79 -1.63 -13.39 -12.66
CA PRO A 79 -1.77 -13.72 -11.24
C PRO A 79 -2.57 -12.65 -10.48
N LYS A 80 -3.24 -13.07 -9.40
CA LYS A 80 -4.06 -12.20 -8.56
C LYS A 80 -3.25 -10.99 -8.09
N LEU A 81 -3.86 -9.81 -8.14
CA LEU A 81 -3.28 -8.60 -7.57
C LEU A 81 -3.10 -8.79 -6.06
N GLU A 82 -1.85 -8.93 -5.65
CA GLU A 82 -1.45 -9.04 -4.25
C GLU A 82 -0.53 -7.88 -3.90
N PHE A 83 -0.65 -7.37 -2.67
CA PHE A 83 0.34 -6.44 -2.15
C PHE A 83 1.64 -7.21 -1.89
N ALA A 84 2.59 -7.13 -2.81
CA ALA A 84 3.90 -7.79 -2.72
C ALA A 84 4.69 -7.44 -1.44
N SER A 85 4.38 -6.31 -0.80
CA SER A 85 4.97 -5.86 0.47
C SER A 85 4.19 -6.25 1.73
N LEU A 86 2.91 -6.63 1.62
CA LEU A 86 1.97 -6.85 2.74
C LEU A 86 1.31 -8.24 2.69
N THR A 87 1.96 -9.21 2.06
CA THR A 87 1.47 -10.59 1.85
C THR A 87 1.12 -11.35 3.13
N ALA A 88 1.46 -10.85 4.32
CA ALA A 88 1.23 -11.51 5.61
C ALA A 88 -0.11 -11.20 6.29
N THR A 89 -0.85 -10.18 5.85
CA THR A 89 -2.09 -9.76 6.52
C THR A 89 -3.28 -9.98 5.60
N GLY A 90 -3.92 -11.14 5.71
CA GLY A 90 -5.23 -11.37 5.13
C GLY A 90 -6.24 -10.40 5.75
N GLY A 91 -6.89 -9.59 4.91
CA GLY A 91 -7.85 -8.57 5.31
C GLY A 91 -8.46 -7.87 4.10
N THR A 92 -9.58 -7.18 4.29
CA THR A 92 -10.16 -6.37 3.21
C THR A 92 -9.23 -5.20 2.87
N VAL A 93 -9.41 -4.57 1.70
CA VAL A 93 -8.66 -3.34 1.33
C VAL A 93 -8.84 -2.25 2.40
N GLY A 94 -10.03 -2.20 3.01
CA GLY A 94 -10.31 -1.32 4.15
C GLY A 94 -9.43 -1.65 5.35
N ASP A 95 -9.36 -2.92 5.75
CA ASP A 95 -8.53 -3.35 6.89
C ASP A 95 -7.04 -3.12 6.65
N LEU A 96 -6.55 -3.37 5.42
CA LEU A 96 -5.16 -3.09 5.04
C LEU A 96 -4.85 -1.60 5.04
N LEU A 97 -5.79 -0.77 4.59
CA LEU A 97 -5.67 0.69 4.64
C LEU A 97 -5.74 1.20 6.08
N ASP A 98 -6.65 0.69 6.91
CA ASP A 98 -6.77 1.07 8.32
C ASP A 98 -5.57 0.59 9.15
N MET A 99 -4.93 -0.51 8.78
CA MET A 99 -3.63 -0.93 9.34
C MET A 99 -2.49 -0.01 8.88
N ALA A 100 -2.56 0.49 7.64
CA ALA A 100 -1.51 1.33 7.06
C ALA A 100 -1.55 2.80 7.51
N MET A 101 -2.69 3.28 8.00
CA MET A 101 -2.90 4.68 8.35
C MET A 101 -2.90 4.85 9.87
N ASP A 102 -1.86 5.47 10.41
CA ASP A 102 -1.76 5.82 11.84
C ASP A 102 -1.90 7.34 12.05
N PRO A 103 -2.95 7.81 12.73
CA PRO A 103 -3.08 9.23 13.07
C PRO A 103 -2.15 9.67 14.22
N THR A 104 -1.41 8.75 14.85
CA THR A 104 -0.52 9.04 15.99
C THR A 104 0.93 9.32 15.60
N ILE A 105 1.21 9.53 14.31
CA ILE A 105 2.56 9.84 13.80
C ILE A 105 3.13 11.04 14.57
N SER A 106 4.31 10.83 15.13
CA SER A 106 5.02 11.84 15.92
C SER A 106 6.42 12.10 15.35
N PHE A 107 7.00 13.25 15.68
CA PHE A 107 8.39 13.55 15.30
C PHE A 107 9.41 12.55 15.87
N ALA A 108 9.09 11.86 16.97
CA ALA A 108 9.95 10.83 17.54
C ALA A 108 10.12 9.64 16.57
N ASP A 109 9.09 9.29 15.82
CA ASP A 109 9.14 8.21 14.84
C ASP A 109 10.04 8.58 13.65
N LEU A 110 10.05 9.85 13.27
CA LEU A 110 10.95 10.36 12.23
C LEU A 110 12.42 10.29 12.68
N THR A 111 12.72 10.57 13.95
CA THR A 111 14.07 10.41 14.50
C THR A 111 14.53 8.96 14.40
N VAL A 112 13.68 8.02 14.83
CA VAL A 112 13.99 6.58 14.77
C VAL A 112 14.24 6.12 13.33
N ILE A 113 13.38 6.54 12.38
CA ILE A 113 13.55 6.20 10.96
C ILE A 113 14.82 6.83 10.37
N ARG A 114 15.16 8.07 10.78
CA ARG A 114 16.38 8.74 10.34
C ARG A 114 17.63 8.02 10.82
N ASP A 115 17.64 7.53 12.06
CA ASP A 115 18.76 6.76 12.62
C ASP A 115 18.93 5.41 11.91
N MET A 116 17.83 4.80 11.47
CA MET A 116 17.87 3.55 10.71
C MET A 116 18.23 3.72 9.22
N TRP A 117 18.01 4.90 8.64
CA TRP A 117 18.18 5.11 7.20
C TRP A 117 19.51 5.80 6.86
N PRO A 118 20.48 5.07 6.27
CA PRO A 118 21.78 5.64 5.92
C PRO A 118 21.73 6.56 4.70
N GLY A 119 20.68 6.46 3.88
CA GLY A 119 20.53 7.19 2.62
C GLY A 119 19.88 8.57 2.77
N LYS A 120 19.36 9.10 1.65
CA LYS A 120 18.61 10.35 1.63
C LYS A 120 17.21 10.13 2.17
N LEU A 121 16.79 10.99 3.10
CA LEU A 121 15.43 11.04 3.62
C LEU A 121 14.77 12.30 3.06
N ALA A 122 13.59 12.15 2.45
CA ALA A 122 12.79 13.22 1.84
C ALA A 122 11.37 13.23 2.41
#